data_AF-A0A0H3I843-F1
#
_entry.id   AF-A0A0H3I843-F1
#
_cell.length_a   1.000
_cell.length_b   1.000
_cell.length_c   1.000
_cell.angle_alpha   90.00
_cell.angle_beta   90.00
_cell.angle_gamma   90.00
#
_symmetry.space_group_name_H-M   'P 1'
#
loop_
_entity.id
_entity.type
_entity.pdbx_description
1 polymer ?
#
loop_
_entity_poly.entity_id
_entity_poly.type
_entity_poly.pdbx_seq_one_letter_code
_entity_poly.pdbx_strand_id
1 'polypeptide(L)'
;MEMQEFYDFLMDDRLLELREKLRTSDNIFDVINLTENQNSSMLAWCLNPNEGHCQGDAVIKDFLTAAYQAGYETNKSANKKFFAKWTPGSIQSTSFGSAFMTREFSISDSEGSKRRLDLFLIDPKNKFIVTIENKVGAELSGAQLDDYYKAVQSTFSNKTVFKDYGFAYVVLDKKLETYSEEKLVKLGDKWALLSYQWLEQAARRARLQLQNNNAAAQLLMAYCQKQAQWQDPNEKHISELSAQLAAQHESVIDRLSQLKKIKTDRLETDAPGRG
;
A
#
# COMPACT_ATOMS: atom_id res chain seq x y z
N MET A 1 32.16 -7.28 -31.12
CA MET A 1 31.66 -5.90 -30.99
C MET A 1 32.64 -5.03 -31.74
N GLU A 2 32.22 -4.53 -32.89
CA GLU A 2 33.00 -3.57 -33.66
C GLU A 2 33.04 -2.24 -32.93
N MET A 3 34.12 -1.47 -33.07
CA MET A 3 34.26 -0.18 -32.38
C MET A 3 33.15 0.81 -32.79
N GLN A 4 32.70 0.72 -34.04
CA GLN A 4 31.62 1.54 -34.57
C GLN A 4 30.27 1.26 -33.87
N GLU A 5 29.93 -0.01 -33.62
CA GLU A 5 28.69 -0.38 -32.90
C GLU A 5 28.65 0.24 -31.50
N PHE A 6 29.80 0.31 -30.83
CA PHE A 6 29.89 0.95 -29.53
C PHE A 6 29.70 2.47 -29.60
N TYR A 7 30.25 3.13 -30.62
CA TYR A 7 30.03 4.56 -30.83
C TYR A 7 28.59 4.88 -31.21
N ASP A 8 27.96 4.06 -32.04
CA ASP A 8 26.56 4.19 -32.41
C ASP A 8 25.65 4.03 -31.17
N PHE A 9 25.97 3.10 -30.25
CA PHE A 9 25.30 3.00 -28.95
C PHE A 9 25.47 4.26 -28.10
N LEU A 10 26.68 4.82 -28.03
CA LEU A 10 26.94 6.02 -27.22
C LEU A 10 26.25 7.28 -27.76
N MET A 11 26.03 7.36 -29.07
CA MET A 11 25.37 8.48 -29.74
C MET A 11 23.85 8.30 -29.87
N ASP A 12 23.30 7.20 -29.37
CA ASP A 12 21.85 6.96 -29.39
C ASP A 12 21.12 7.92 -28.46
N ASP A 13 20.22 8.76 -29.00
CA ASP A 13 19.46 9.74 -28.21
C ASP A 13 18.63 9.08 -27.10
N ARG A 14 18.20 7.83 -27.28
CA ARG A 14 17.49 7.07 -26.23
C ARG A 14 18.39 6.75 -25.05
N LEU A 15 19.70 6.59 -25.27
CA LEU A 15 20.66 6.41 -24.18
C LEU A 15 20.79 7.69 -23.36
N LEU A 16 20.80 8.86 -24.00
CA LEU A 16 20.79 10.15 -23.31
C LEU A 16 19.50 10.31 -22.49
N GLU A 17 18.34 10.06 -23.09
CA GLU A 17 17.05 10.14 -22.41
C GLU A 17 16.97 9.19 -21.21
N LEU A 18 17.38 7.93 -21.41
CA LEU A 18 17.45 6.93 -20.35
C LEU A 18 18.35 7.38 -19.20
N ARG A 19 19.52 7.96 -19.50
CA ARG A 19 20.46 8.44 -18.47
C ARG A 19 19.89 9.58 -17.63
N GLU A 20 19.23 10.56 -18.25
CA GLU A 20 18.63 11.66 -17.51
C GLU A 20 17.44 11.20 -16.66
N LYS A 21 16.63 10.26 -17.16
CA LYS A 21 15.56 9.64 -16.37
C LYS A 21 16.10 8.85 -15.17
N LEU A 22 17.17 8.08 -15.35
CA LEU A 22 17.81 7.31 -14.26
C LEU A 22 18.52 8.19 -13.22
N ARG A 23 18.83 9.45 -13.54
CA ARG A 23 19.40 10.43 -12.58
C ARG A 23 18.36 11.03 -11.65
N THR A 24 17.08 10.82 -11.92
CA THR A 24 15.98 11.34 -11.12
C THR A 24 15.52 10.25 -10.15
N SER A 25 15.56 10.53 -8.85
CA SER A 25 14.82 9.78 -7.83
C SER A 25 13.87 10.78 -7.18
N ASP A 26 12.61 10.73 -7.59
CA ASP A 26 11.54 11.60 -7.12
C ASP A 26 10.70 10.97 -6.00
N ASN A 27 10.98 9.71 -5.66
CA ASN A 27 10.31 8.96 -4.61
C ASN A 27 11.19 8.77 -3.37
N ILE A 28 10.83 9.42 -2.27
CA ILE A 28 11.52 9.31 -0.97
C ILE A 28 11.63 7.86 -0.48
N PHE A 29 10.68 6.99 -0.82
CA PHE A 29 10.64 5.60 -0.37
C PHE A 29 11.53 4.66 -1.19
N ASP A 30 12.30 5.17 -2.15
CA ASP A 30 13.41 4.43 -2.75
C ASP A 30 14.68 4.52 -1.91
N VAL A 31 14.78 5.56 -1.08
CA VAL A 31 15.91 5.77 -0.17
C VAL A 31 15.65 5.16 1.20
N ILE A 32 14.38 5.18 1.67
CA ILE A 32 14.01 4.69 2.99
C ILE A 32 12.97 3.57 2.92
N ASN A 33 13.11 2.58 3.81
CA ASN A 33 12.10 1.57 4.06
C ASN A 33 11.35 1.91 5.34
N LEU A 34 10.01 1.91 5.29
CA LEU A 34 9.17 2.17 6.46
C LEU A 34 8.97 0.90 7.28
N THR A 35 9.08 1.03 8.60
CA THR A 35 8.64 0.01 9.56
C THR A 35 7.11 -0.14 9.53
N GLU A 36 6.57 -1.23 10.08
CA GLU A 36 5.12 -1.46 10.16
C GLU A 36 4.39 -0.29 10.85
N ASN A 37 4.92 0.19 11.99
CA ASN A 37 4.36 1.32 12.70
C ASN A 37 4.39 2.64 11.88
N GLN A 38 5.47 2.86 11.12
CA GLN A 38 5.56 4.02 10.22
C GLN A 38 4.59 3.91 9.03
N ASN A 39 4.34 2.70 8.51
CA ASN A 39 3.28 2.49 7.52
C ASN A 39 1.91 2.83 8.10
N SER A 40 1.62 2.43 9.34
CA SER A 40 0.38 2.82 10.01
C SER A 40 0.29 4.34 10.21
N SER A 41 1.41 5.04 10.48
CA SER A 41 1.43 6.52 10.48
C SER A 41 1.02 7.10 9.13
N MET A 42 1.57 6.58 8.04
CA MET A 42 1.27 7.05 6.69
C MET A 42 -0.18 6.76 6.31
N LEU A 43 -0.72 5.58 6.64
CA LEU A 43 -2.11 5.23 6.41
C LEU A 43 -3.07 6.12 7.22
N ALA A 44 -2.75 6.42 8.48
CA ALA A 44 -3.55 7.33 9.30
C ALA A 44 -3.61 8.74 8.68
N TRP A 45 -2.50 9.20 8.10
CA TRP A 45 -2.47 10.45 7.35
C TRP A 45 -3.28 10.38 6.06
N CYS A 46 -3.14 9.30 5.27
CA CYS A 46 -3.87 9.11 4.01
C CYS A 46 -5.39 9.01 4.20
N LEU A 47 -5.83 8.39 5.30
CA LEU A 47 -7.25 8.15 5.62
C LEU A 47 -7.86 9.26 6.48
N ASN A 48 -7.16 10.38 6.69
CA ASN A 48 -7.72 11.53 7.40
C ASN A 48 -8.04 12.64 6.39
N PRO A 49 -9.33 12.92 6.14
CA PRO A 49 -9.76 13.83 5.07
C PRO A 49 -9.41 15.30 5.34
N ASN A 50 -8.98 15.61 6.57
CA ASN A 50 -8.60 16.94 7.02
C ASN A 50 -7.08 17.20 6.93
N GLU A 51 -6.31 16.24 6.40
CA GLU A 51 -4.87 16.37 6.21
C GLU A 51 -4.50 17.01 4.86
N GLY A 52 -3.28 17.53 4.78
CA GLY A 52 -2.74 18.26 3.62
C GLY A 52 -2.35 17.40 2.42
N HIS A 53 -3.05 16.31 2.12
CA HIS A 53 -2.76 15.42 0.98
C HIS A 53 -3.63 15.70 -0.27
N CYS A 54 -4.42 16.78 -0.24
CA CYS A 54 -5.23 17.32 -1.35
C CYS A 54 -6.30 16.40 -1.95
N GLN A 55 -6.67 15.30 -1.29
CA GLN A 55 -7.72 14.40 -1.80
C GLN A 55 -9.01 14.39 -0.96
N GLY A 56 -9.06 15.17 0.13
CA GLY A 56 -10.22 15.19 1.02
C GLY A 56 -10.62 13.78 1.45
N ASP A 57 -11.91 13.45 1.34
CA ASP A 57 -12.43 12.12 1.70
C ASP A 57 -12.33 11.05 0.60
N ALA A 58 -11.73 11.36 -0.55
CA ALA A 58 -11.68 10.41 -1.67
C ALA A 58 -10.88 9.14 -1.34
N VAL A 59 -9.84 9.24 -0.49
CA VAL A 59 -9.05 8.07 -0.07
C VAL A 59 -9.87 7.14 0.83
N ILE A 60 -10.71 7.69 1.72
CA ILE A 60 -11.67 6.90 2.51
C ILE A 60 -12.67 6.20 1.60
N LYS A 61 -13.17 6.89 0.57
CA LYS A 61 -14.13 6.31 -0.39
C LYS A 61 -13.54 5.12 -1.12
N ASP A 62 -12.30 5.23 -1.60
CA ASP A 62 -11.59 4.12 -2.24
C ASP A 62 -11.42 2.95 -1.27
N PHE A 63 -10.96 3.24 -0.05
CA PHE A 63 -10.74 2.23 0.99
C PHE A 63 -12.02 1.46 1.34
N LEU A 64 -13.13 2.16 1.60
CA LEU A 64 -14.41 1.54 1.92
C LEU A 64 -14.99 0.77 0.73
N THR A 65 -14.79 1.27 -0.49
CA THR A 65 -15.23 0.58 -1.71
C THR A 65 -14.45 -0.72 -1.93
N ALA A 66 -13.13 -0.70 -1.72
CA ALA A 66 -12.30 -1.90 -1.78
C ALA A 66 -12.69 -2.91 -0.69
N ALA A 67 -12.92 -2.46 0.54
CA ALA A 67 -13.37 -3.30 1.64
C ALA A 67 -14.76 -3.92 1.37
N TYR A 68 -15.69 -3.17 0.76
CA TYR A 68 -16.97 -3.70 0.28
C TYR A 68 -16.75 -4.82 -0.73
N GLN A 69 -15.90 -4.61 -1.74
CA GLN A 69 -15.64 -5.61 -2.79
C GLN A 69 -15.02 -6.88 -2.23
N ALA A 70 -14.09 -6.76 -1.28
CA ALA A 70 -13.40 -7.90 -0.68
C ALA A 70 -14.27 -8.70 0.29
N GLY A 71 -15.23 -8.04 0.97
CA GLY A 71 -15.95 -8.65 2.09
C GLY A 71 -17.46 -8.79 1.94
N TYR A 72 -18.14 -8.08 1.03
CA TYR A 72 -19.59 -8.02 1.07
C TYR A 72 -20.27 -9.38 0.85
N GLU A 73 -19.76 -10.21 -0.07
CA GLU A 73 -20.36 -11.52 -0.38
C GLU A 73 -19.89 -12.61 0.58
N THR A 74 -18.63 -12.56 1.00
CA THR A 74 -17.95 -13.60 1.78
C THR A 74 -18.08 -13.41 3.28
N ASN A 75 -18.06 -12.17 3.76
CA ASN A 75 -18.05 -11.88 5.18
C ASN A 75 -19.43 -12.01 5.80
N LYS A 76 -19.44 -12.31 7.10
CA LYS A 76 -20.64 -12.40 7.93
C LYS A 76 -20.60 -11.37 9.06
N SER A 77 -21.54 -11.51 10.00
CA SER A 77 -21.56 -10.73 11.25
C SER A 77 -21.63 -9.21 11.02
N ALA A 78 -20.70 -8.45 11.62
CA ALA A 78 -20.69 -6.98 11.57
C ALA A 78 -20.46 -6.45 10.14
N ASN A 79 -19.49 -7.00 9.42
CA ASN A 79 -19.14 -6.55 8.07
C ASN A 79 -20.30 -6.72 7.08
N LYS A 80 -21.02 -7.86 7.11
CA LYS A 80 -22.20 -8.05 6.25
C LYS A 80 -23.27 -6.98 6.48
N LYS A 81 -23.57 -6.69 7.75
CA LYS A 81 -24.55 -5.65 8.13
C LYS A 81 -24.08 -4.26 7.74
N PHE A 82 -22.79 -3.97 7.93
CA PHE A 82 -22.18 -2.70 7.58
C PHE A 82 -22.26 -2.43 6.09
N PHE A 83 -21.76 -3.36 5.26
CA PHE A 83 -21.71 -3.20 3.81
C PHE A 83 -23.06 -3.35 3.11
N ALA A 84 -24.07 -3.97 3.75
CA ALA A 84 -25.45 -3.87 3.28
C ALA A 84 -25.99 -2.42 3.30
N LYS A 85 -25.52 -1.57 4.23
CA LYS A 85 -25.85 -0.14 4.30
C LYS A 85 -24.87 0.70 3.47
N TRP A 86 -23.59 0.40 3.56
CA TRP A 86 -22.50 1.13 2.90
C TRP A 86 -22.14 0.48 1.57
N THR A 87 -23.08 0.50 0.63
CA THR A 87 -22.84 0.08 -0.76
C THR A 87 -21.94 1.09 -1.49
N PRO A 88 -21.32 0.73 -2.63
CA PRO A 88 -20.51 1.68 -3.40
C PRO A 88 -21.26 2.98 -3.72
N GLY A 89 -22.55 2.93 -4.08
CA GLY A 89 -23.35 4.13 -4.31
C GLY A 89 -23.50 5.01 -3.06
N SER A 90 -23.74 4.40 -1.90
CA SER A 90 -23.83 5.09 -0.61
C SER A 90 -22.49 5.72 -0.21
N ILE A 91 -21.39 4.99 -0.37
CA ILE A 91 -20.02 5.46 -0.09
C ILE A 91 -19.68 6.67 -0.98
N GLN A 92 -19.94 6.59 -2.28
CA GLN A 92 -19.54 7.64 -3.21
C GLN A 92 -20.35 8.93 -3.03
N SER A 93 -21.63 8.82 -2.70
CA SER A 93 -22.54 9.96 -2.49
C SER A 93 -22.45 10.59 -1.10
N THR A 94 -21.87 9.90 -0.12
CA THR A 94 -21.72 10.40 1.24
C THR A 94 -20.43 11.22 1.39
N SER A 95 -20.48 12.26 2.23
CA SER A 95 -19.26 12.96 2.67
C SER A 95 -18.75 12.36 3.97
N PHE A 96 -17.45 12.12 4.03
CA PHE A 96 -16.73 11.66 5.23
C PHE A 96 -15.82 12.74 5.80
N GLY A 97 -16.03 14.04 5.52
CA GLY A 97 -15.16 15.11 6.00
C GLY A 97 -15.06 15.23 7.54
N SER A 98 -16.02 14.68 8.28
CA SER A 98 -15.99 14.58 9.75
C SER A 98 -15.23 13.37 10.28
N ALA A 99 -14.82 12.45 9.39
CA ALA A 99 -14.07 11.28 9.79
C ALA A 99 -12.65 11.65 10.21
N PHE A 100 -12.10 10.88 11.13
CA PHE A 100 -10.72 11.03 11.58
C PHE A 100 -10.12 9.67 11.93
N MET A 101 -8.79 9.64 11.93
CA MET A 101 -8.02 8.45 12.29
C MET A 101 -7.53 8.56 13.73
N THR A 102 -7.64 7.46 14.47
CA THR A 102 -6.93 7.28 15.74
C THR A 102 -6.10 6.00 15.69
N ARG A 103 -5.05 5.97 16.52
CA ARG A 103 -4.03 4.93 16.52
C ARG A 103 -3.87 4.33 17.91
N GLU A 104 -3.30 3.13 17.95
CA GLU A 104 -2.82 2.49 19.18
C GLU A 104 -3.87 2.39 20.28
N PHE A 105 -5.12 2.14 19.89
CA PHE A 105 -6.19 2.01 20.86
C PHE A 105 -5.93 0.77 21.70
N SER A 106 -5.70 0.98 23.00
CA SER A 106 -5.42 -0.09 23.94
C SER A 106 -6.74 -0.77 24.32
N ILE A 107 -6.85 -2.03 23.95
CA ILE A 107 -7.94 -2.92 24.33
C ILE A 107 -7.41 -3.97 25.30
N SER A 108 -8.20 -4.30 26.31
CA SER A 108 -7.93 -5.47 27.15
C SER A 108 -8.51 -6.69 26.45
N ASP A 109 -7.68 -7.71 26.22
CA ASP A 109 -8.20 -9.01 25.80
C ASP A 109 -8.92 -9.72 26.97
N SER A 110 -9.51 -10.88 26.70
CA SER A 110 -10.25 -11.66 27.69
C SER A 110 -9.40 -12.12 28.88
N GLU A 111 -8.06 -12.08 28.76
CA GLU A 111 -7.11 -12.45 29.80
C GLU A 111 -6.52 -11.23 30.53
N GLY A 112 -7.00 -10.02 30.19
CA GLY A 112 -6.56 -8.76 30.82
C GLY A 112 -5.27 -8.18 30.25
N SER A 113 -4.68 -8.81 29.23
CA SER A 113 -3.50 -8.28 28.55
C SER A 113 -3.87 -7.11 27.66
N LYS A 114 -3.10 -6.02 27.74
CA LYS A 114 -3.30 -4.85 26.88
C LYS A 114 -2.77 -5.17 25.48
N ARG A 115 -3.66 -5.24 24.50
CA ARG A 115 -3.31 -5.27 23.08
C ARG A 115 -3.56 -3.91 22.45
N ARG A 116 -2.79 -3.58 21.43
CA ARG A 116 -2.97 -2.37 20.64
C ARG A 116 -3.48 -2.77 19.26
N LEU A 117 -4.55 -2.12 18.85
CA LEU A 117 -5.04 -2.14 17.49
C LEU A 117 -4.44 -0.95 16.73
N ASP A 118 -4.02 -1.20 15.49
CA ASP A 118 -3.17 -0.26 14.76
C ASP A 118 -3.91 1.03 14.43
N LEU A 119 -5.09 0.91 13.83
CA LEU A 119 -5.80 2.01 13.18
C LEU A 119 -7.32 1.90 13.40
N PHE A 120 -7.95 3.03 13.71
CA PHE A 120 -9.40 3.17 13.74
C PHE A 120 -9.82 4.39 12.94
N LEU A 121 -10.63 4.16 11.92
CA LEU A 121 -11.35 5.21 11.23
C LEU A 121 -12.68 5.42 11.96
N ILE A 122 -12.91 6.63 12.47
CA ILE A 122 -14.12 6.98 13.19
C ILE A 122 -14.82 8.10 12.44
N ASP A 123 -16.09 7.89 12.08
CA ASP A 123 -16.95 8.95 11.56
C ASP A 123 -18.12 9.19 12.52
N PRO A 124 -18.10 10.26 13.31
CA PRO A 124 -19.15 10.57 14.26
C PRO A 124 -20.45 11.05 13.60
N LYS A 125 -20.38 11.67 12.41
CA LYS A 125 -21.56 12.16 11.69
C LYS A 125 -22.33 11.00 11.07
N ASN A 126 -21.60 10.13 10.39
CA ASN A 126 -22.17 8.95 9.74
C ASN A 126 -22.34 7.75 10.70
N LYS A 127 -21.89 7.91 11.95
CA LYS A 127 -21.97 6.96 13.06
C LYS A 127 -21.41 5.59 12.68
N PHE A 128 -20.11 5.52 12.38
CA PHE A 128 -19.43 4.25 12.26
C PHE A 128 -17.98 4.26 12.73
N ILE A 129 -17.48 3.06 12.99
CA ILE A 129 -16.09 2.77 13.30
C ILE A 129 -15.61 1.65 12.38
N VAL A 130 -14.46 1.85 11.72
CA VAL A 130 -13.74 0.79 11.02
C VAL A 130 -12.47 0.49 11.79
N THR A 131 -12.34 -0.74 12.26
CA THR A 131 -11.10 -1.27 12.84
C THR A 131 -10.23 -1.78 11.71
N ILE A 132 -8.98 -1.30 11.64
CA ILE A 132 -8.04 -1.64 10.59
C ILE A 132 -6.80 -2.23 11.25
N GLU A 133 -6.52 -3.50 10.94
CA GLU A 133 -5.29 -4.19 11.32
C GLU A 133 -4.32 -4.13 10.15
N ASN A 134 -3.09 -3.67 10.37
CA ASN A 134 -2.11 -3.50 9.31
C ASN A 134 -0.93 -4.46 9.48
N LYS A 135 -0.80 -5.44 8.58
CA LYS A 135 0.36 -6.34 8.50
C LYS A 135 1.27 -5.98 7.35
N VAL A 136 2.55 -5.77 7.66
CA VAL A 136 3.59 -5.56 6.66
C VAL A 136 4.64 -6.67 6.69
N GLY A 137 4.88 -7.24 7.89
CA GLY A 137 5.93 -8.25 8.08
C GLY A 137 5.41 -9.65 8.47
N ALA A 138 4.74 -9.72 9.63
CA ALA A 138 4.33 -10.96 10.28
C ALA A 138 3.09 -11.59 9.64
N GLU A 139 3.00 -12.92 9.70
CA GLU A 139 1.86 -13.64 9.14
C GLU A 139 0.57 -13.39 9.91
N LEU A 140 -0.55 -13.38 9.18
CA LEU A 140 -1.88 -13.33 9.78
C LEU A 140 -2.22 -14.64 10.49
N SER A 141 -2.79 -14.52 11.69
CA SER A 141 -3.37 -15.63 12.46
C SER A 141 -4.85 -15.39 12.70
N GLY A 142 -5.69 -16.38 12.36
CA GLY A 142 -7.14 -16.31 12.59
C GLY A 142 -7.49 -16.16 14.07
N ALA A 143 -6.71 -16.77 14.97
CA ALA A 143 -6.91 -16.61 16.42
C ALA A 143 -6.68 -15.16 16.87
N GLN A 144 -5.63 -14.51 16.35
CA GLN A 144 -5.35 -13.10 16.64
C GLN A 144 -6.47 -12.19 16.15
N LEU A 145 -6.97 -12.42 14.93
CA LEU A 145 -8.08 -11.65 14.36
C LEU A 145 -9.39 -11.83 15.13
N ASP A 146 -9.65 -13.05 15.63
CA ASP A 146 -10.81 -13.34 16.45
C ASP A 146 -10.74 -12.68 17.83
N ASP A 147 -9.57 -12.67 18.45
CA ASP A 147 -9.34 -11.97 19.71
C ASP A 147 -9.58 -10.46 19.56
N TYR A 148 -9.02 -9.86 18.49
CA TYR A 148 -9.22 -8.45 18.18
C TYR A 148 -10.69 -8.11 17.97
N TYR A 149 -11.41 -8.92 17.20
CA TYR A 149 -12.84 -8.75 16.97
C TYR A 149 -13.64 -8.75 18.29
N LYS A 150 -13.38 -9.74 19.16
CA LYS A 150 -14.05 -9.87 20.46
C LYS A 150 -13.74 -8.70 21.39
N ALA A 151 -12.48 -8.26 21.44
CA ALA A 151 -12.05 -7.16 22.29
C ALA A 151 -12.64 -5.81 21.86
N VAL A 152 -12.77 -5.56 20.54
CA VAL A 152 -13.49 -4.39 20.03
C VAL A 152 -14.97 -4.48 20.42
N GLN A 153 -15.62 -5.63 20.17
CA GLN A 153 -17.02 -5.80 20.55
C GLN A 153 -17.25 -5.56 22.04
N SER A 154 -16.46 -6.14 22.93
CA SER A 154 -16.65 -5.96 24.38
C SER A 154 -16.43 -4.50 24.82
N THR A 155 -15.48 -3.81 24.20
CA THR A 155 -15.15 -2.42 24.55
C THR A 155 -16.24 -1.43 24.14
N PHE A 156 -16.87 -1.63 22.98
CA PHE A 156 -17.87 -0.71 22.45
C PHE A 156 -19.31 -1.10 22.77
N SER A 157 -19.63 -2.40 22.88
CA SER A 157 -21.02 -2.86 23.11
C SER A 157 -21.58 -2.41 24.46
N ASN A 158 -20.72 -2.18 25.45
CA ASN A 158 -21.14 -1.75 26.79
C ASN A 158 -21.32 -0.23 26.90
N LYS A 159 -20.99 0.54 25.86
CA LYS A 159 -21.00 2.01 25.88
C LYS A 159 -22.21 2.54 25.13
N THR A 160 -23.14 3.17 25.85
CA THR A 160 -24.36 3.76 25.29
C THR A 160 -24.11 4.74 24.15
N VAL A 161 -22.98 5.46 24.19
CA VAL A 161 -22.56 6.41 23.15
C VAL A 161 -22.43 5.76 21.76
N PHE A 162 -22.09 4.48 21.69
CA PHE A 162 -21.84 3.77 20.43
C PHE A 162 -22.99 2.84 20.00
N LYS A 163 -24.14 2.90 20.67
CA LYS A 163 -25.28 1.99 20.42
C LYS A 163 -25.76 1.99 18.96
N ASP A 164 -25.71 3.15 18.31
CA ASP A 164 -26.18 3.33 16.93
C ASP A 164 -25.03 3.27 15.89
N TYR A 165 -23.82 2.95 16.31
CA TYR A 165 -22.67 2.93 15.40
C TYR A 165 -22.62 1.64 14.58
N GLY A 166 -22.33 1.77 13.29
CA GLY A 166 -21.92 0.65 12.44
C GLY A 166 -20.47 0.27 12.71
N PHE A 167 -20.16 -1.02 12.62
CA PHE A 167 -18.80 -1.53 12.81
C PHE A 167 -18.34 -2.31 11.59
N ALA A 168 -17.15 -1.99 11.10
CA ALA A 168 -16.45 -2.76 10.08
C ALA A 168 -15.04 -3.14 10.54
N TYR A 169 -14.53 -4.22 9.96
CA TYR A 169 -13.25 -4.82 10.30
C TYR A 169 -12.49 -5.13 9.02
N VAL A 170 -11.31 -4.54 8.86
CA VAL A 170 -10.49 -4.65 7.66
C VAL A 170 -9.07 -5.04 8.04
N VAL A 171 -8.50 -5.98 7.31
CA VAL A 171 -7.07 -6.33 7.40
C VAL A 171 -6.39 -5.82 6.14
N LEU A 172 -5.27 -5.14 6.33
CA LEU A 172 -4.32 -4.81 5.26
C LEU A 172 -3.13 -5.75 5.36
N ASP A 173 -2.77 -6.45 4.29
CA ASP A 173 -1.55 -7.25 4.23
C ASP A 173 -0.86 -7.11 2.88
N LYS A 174 0.40 -6.68 2.89
CA LYS A 174 1.21 -6.55 1.66
C LYS A 174 1.45 -7.90 0.99
N LYS A 175 1.45 -8.99 1.75
CA LYS A 175 1.70 -10.36 1.29
C LYS A 175 0.41 -11.15 1.07
N LEU A 176 -0.75 -10.50 1.07
CA LEU A 176 -2.05 -11.20 1.00
C LEU A 176 -2.14 -12.18 -0.17
N GLU A 177 -1.63 -11.80 -1.34
CA GLU A 177 -1.62 -12.61 -2.58
C GLU A 177 -0.71 -13.84 -2.49
N THR A 178 0.17 -13.90 -1.50
CA THR A 178 1.08 -15.05 -1.29
C THR A 178 0.44 -16.16 -0.45
N TYR A 179 -0.70 -15.90 0.19
CA TYR A 179 -1.39 -16.89 1.01
C TYR A 179 -2.19 -17.87 0.14
N SER A 180 -2.13 -19.15 0.52
CA SER A 180 -2.98 -20.17 -0.09
C SER A 180 -4.45 -19.96 0.27
N GLU A 181 -5.35 -20.47 -0.57
CA GLU A 181 -6.80 -20.40 -0.33
C GLU A 181 -7.17 -21.02 1.03
N GLU A 182 -6.54 -22.14 1.42
CA GLU A 182 -6.81 -22.77 2.71
C GLU A 182 -6.40 -21.88 3.88
N LYS A 183 -5.32 -21.10 3.73
CA LYS A 183 -4.92 -20.13 4.76
C LYS A 183 -5.94 -19.00 4.85
N LEU A 184 -6.40 -18.45 3.73
CA LEU A 184 -7.41 -17.39 3.70
C LEU A 184 -8.73 -17.83 4.36
N VAL A 185 -9.19 -19.05 4.08
CA VAL A 185 -10.39 -19.61 4.72
C VAL A 185 -10.21 -19.71 6.25
N LYS A 186 -9.01 -20.06 6.73
CA LYS A 186 -8.70 -20.13 8.17
C LYS A 186 -8.67 -18.78 8.88
N LEU A 187 -8.54 -17.66 8.16
CA LEU A 187 -8.63 -16.31 8.74
C LEU A 187 -10.07 -15.94 9.11
N GLY A 188 -11.06 -16.70 8.63
CA GLY A 188 -12.47 -16.56 8.96
C GLY A 188 -13.21 -15.55 8.10
N ASP A 189 -14.48 -15.30 8.46
CA ASP A 189 -15.44 -14.52 7.66
C ASP A 189 -15.81 -13.17 8.31
N LYS A 190 -15.05 -12.73 9.32
CA LYS A 190 -15.34 -11.49 10.05
C LYS A 190 -14.64 -10.26 9.48
N TRP A 191 -13.52 -10.44 8.79
CA TRP A 191 -12.61 -9.36 8.35
C TRP A 191 -12.55 -9.26 6.84
N ALA A 192 -12.63 -8.06 6.28
CA ALA A 192 -12.39 -7.85 4.86
C ALA A 192 -10.87 -7.83 4.63
N LEU A 193 -10.36 -8.71 3.79
CA LEU A 193 -8.92 -8.86 3.54
C LEU A 193 -8.53 -8.04 2.32
N LEU A 194 -7.60 -7.10 2.48
CA LEU A 194 -7.13 -6.25 1.39
C LEU A 194 -5.60 -6.30 1.25
N SER A 195 -5.13 -6.35 0.01
CA SER A 195 -3.77 -5.96 -0.33
C SER A 195 -3.68 -4.43 -0.39
N TYR A 196 -2.49 -3.87 -0.56
CA TYR A 196 -2.30 -2.42 -0.70
C TYR A 196 -2.74 -1.84 -2.06
N GLN A 197 -3.24 -2.67 -3.00
CA GLN A 197 -3.70 -2.23 -4.32
C GLN A 197 -4.87 -1.23 -4.27
N TRP A 198 -5.64 -1.18 -3.17
CA TRP A 198 -6.71 -0.18 -3.03
C TRP A 198 -6.19 1.28 -3.10
N LEU A 199 -4.89 1.51 -2.84
CA LEU A 199 -4.25 2.82 -2.95
C LEU A 199 -4.06 3.30 -4.40
N GLU A 200 -4.23 2.43 -5.41
CA GLU A 200 -4.00 2.80 -6.81
C GLU A 200 -4.85 4.01 -7.26
N GLN A 201 -6.11 4.06 -6.84
CA GLN A 201 -7.01 5.16 -7.22
C GLN A 201 -6.55 6.49 -6.62
N ALA A 202 -6.08 6.46 -5.36
CA ALA A 202 -5.44 7.61 -4.73
C ALA A 202 -4.14 8.00 -5.46
N ALA A 203 -3.29 7.04 -5.85
CA ALA A 203 -2.08 7.30 -6.62
C ALA A 203 -2.38 8.01 -7.95
N ARG A 204 -3.38 7.51 -8.70
CA ARG A 204 -3.82 8.09 -9.98
C ARG A 204 -4.27 9.54 -9.81
N ARG A 205 -5.08 9.83 -8.79
CA ARG A 205 -5.51 11.21 -8.49
C ARG A 205 -4.35 12.11 -8.07
N ALA A 206 -3.44 11.62 -7.23
CA ALA A 206 -2.26 12.38 -6.80
C ALA A 206 -1.34 12.74 -7.98
N ARG A 207 -1.17 11.81 -8.92
CA ARG A 207 -0.41 12.05 -10.16
C ARG A 207 -1.01 13.17 -11.01
N LEU A 208 -2.33 13.16 -11.21
CA LEU A 208 -3.02 14.23 -11.94
C LEU A 208 -2.85 15.59 -11.24
N GLN A 209 -2.80 15.62 -9.91
CA GLN A 209 -2.54 16.84 -9.14
C GLN A 209 -1.11 17.35 -9.32
N LEU A 210 -0.11 16.46 -9.36
CA LEU A 210 1.28 16.83 -9.62
C LEU A 210 1.48 17.40 -11.03
N GLN A 211 0.80 16.83 -12.03
CA GLN A 211 0.79 17.38 -13.40
C GLN A 211 0.21 18.81 -13.45
N ASN A 212 -0.68 19.14 -12.50
CA ASN A 212 -1.24 20.47 -12.32
C ASN A 212 -0.41 21.34 -11.35
N ASN A 213 0.86 21.01 -11.11
CA ASN A 213 1.80 21.71 -10.22
C ASN A 213 1.39 21.78 -8.74
N ASN A 214 0.57 20.85 -8.26
CA ASN A 214 0.25 20.74 -6.84
C ASN A 214 1.22 19.81 -6.12
N ALA A 215 2.33 20.37 -5.63
CA ALA A 215 3.38 19.63 -4.93
C ALA A 215 2.90 18.95 -3.63
N ALA A 216 1.80 19.39 -3.02
CA ALA A 216 1.30 18.78 -1.77
C ALA A 216 0.85 17.31 -1.96
N ALA A 217 0.55 16.90 -3.20
CA ALA A 217 0.22 15.52 -3.54
C ALA A 217 1.45 14.58 -3.65
N GLN A 218 2.68 15.12 -3.61
CA GLN A 218 3.90 14.36 -3.91
C GLN A 218 4.13 13.23 -2.91
N LEU A 219 3.98 13.50 -1.61
CA LEU A 219 4.19 12.48 -0.58
C LEU A 219 3.14 11.36 -0.66
N LEU A 220 1.88 11.72 -0.93
CA LEU A 220 0.80 10.74 -1.11
C LEU A 220 1.07 9.86 -2.35
N MET A 221 1.43 10.49 -3.47
CA MET A 221 1.80 9.78 -4.70
C MET A 221 2.93 8.79 -4.44
N ALA A 222 4.02 9.24 -3.84
CA ALA A 222 5.19 8.44 -3.53
C ALA A 222 4.84 7.22 -2.64
N TYR A 223 4.01 7.43 -1.61
CA TYR A 223 3.58 6.38 -0.69
C TYR A 223 2.68 5.36 -1.38
N CYS A 224 1.65 5.81 -2.09
CA CYS A 224 0.73 4.92 -2.79
C CYS A 224 1.44 4.07 -3.84
N GLN A 225 2.37 4.65 -4.61
CA GLN A 225 3.19 3.90 -5.57
C GLN A 225 4.00 2.79 -4.90
N LYS A 226 4.72 3.14 -3.83
CA LYS A 226 5.57 2.17 -3.12
C LYS A 226 4.79 0.98 -2.59
N GLN A 227 3.58 1.23 -2.10
CA GLN A 227 2.78 0.20 -1.46
C GLN A 227 1.94 -0.61 -2.44
N ALA A 228 1.31 0.03 -3.42
CA ALA A 228 0.51 -0.66 -4.42
C ALA A 228 1.37 -1.46 -5.42
N GLN A 229 2.70 -1.32 -5.39
CA GLN A 229 3.61 -1.84 -6.42
C GLN A 229 3.18 -1.42 -7.84
N TRP A 230 2.49 -0.28 -7.92
CA TRP A 230 1.99 0.23 -9.17
C TRP A 230 3.17 0.84 -9.93
N GLN A 231 3.51 0.22 -11.05
CA GLN A 231 4.64 0.64 -11.88
C GLN A 231 4.34 2.01 -12.48
N ASP A 232 5.18 3.00 -12.16
CA ASP A 232 4.97 4.35 -12.69
C ASP A 232 5.16 4.33 -14.22
N PRO A 233 4.34 5.04 -15.00
CA PRO A 233 4.60 5.25 -16.43
C PRO A 233 6.03 5.70 -16.78
N ASN A 234 6.73 6.42 -15.90
CA ASN A 234 8.15 6.72 -16.06
C ASN A 234 9.02 5.46 -15.94
N GLU A 235 8.75 4.57 -14.99
CA GLU A 235 9.45 3.26 -14.90
C GLU A 235 9.13 2.38 -16.11
N LYS A 236 7.87 2.39 -16.57
CA LYS A 236 7.48 1.69 -17.80
C LYS A 236 8.25 2.23 -19.00
N HIS A 237 8.35 3.55 -19.13
CA HIS A 237 9.11 4.19 -20.21
C HIS A 237 10.62 3.91 -20.10
N ILE A 238 11.19 3.92 -18.89
CA ILE A 238 12.59 3.50 -18.65
C ILE A 238 12.79 2.06 -19.12
N SER A 239 11.85 1.15 -18.80
CA SER A 239 11.88 -0.25 -19.23
C SER A 239 11.79 -0.38 -20.75
N GLU A 240 10.90 0.37 -21.40
CA GLU A 240 10.74 0.41 -22.85
C GLU A 240 12.00 0.94 -23.55
N LEU A 241 12.56 2.07 -23.09
CA LEU A 241 13.83 2.62 -23.60
C LEU A 241 14.97 1.61 -23.43
N SER A 242 15.05 0.96 -22.26
CA SER A 242 16.07 -0.05 -21.98
C SER A 242 15.94 -1.27 -22.91
N ALA A 243 14.72 -1.75 -23.14
CA ALA A 243 14.45 -2.88 -24.03
C ALA A 243 14.76 -2.53 -25.49
N GLN A 244 14.40 -1.34 -25.95
CA GLN A 244 14.70 -0.87 -27.30
C GLN A 244 16.21 -0.71 -27.54
N LEU A 245 16.93 -0.12 -26.58
CA LEU A 245 18.39 -0.01 -26.64
C LEU A 245 19.06 -1.38 -26.62
N ALA A 246 18.58 -2.30 -25.78
CA ALA A 246 19.12 -3.65 -25.70
C ALA A 246 18.90 -4.46 -26.99
N ALA A 247 17.72 -4.34 -27.59
CA ALA A 247 17.41 -5.01 -28.85
C ALA A 247 18.21 -4.43 -30.03
N GLN A 248 18.42 -3.11 -30.08
CA GLN A 248 19.15 -2.47 -31.18
C GLN A 248 20.67 -2.65 -31.06
N HIS A 249 21.20 -2.68 -29.83
CA HIS A 249 22.64 -2.73 -29.55
C HIS A 249 23.02 -4.01 -28.78
N GLU A 250 22.46 -5.15 -29.19
CA GLU A 250 22.60 -6.46 -28.51
C GLU A 250 24.08 -6.83 -28.28
N SER A 251 24.92 -6.71 -29.32
CA SER A 251 26.35 -7.02 -29.26
C SER A 251 27.11 -6.20 -28.21
N VAL A 252 26.68 -4.94 -28.00
CA VAL A 252 27.26 -4.02 -27.02
C VAL A 252 26.78 -4.39 -25.62
N ILE A 253 25.48 -4.62 -25.42
CA ILE A 253 24.92 -4.99 -24.12
C ILE A 253 25.45 -6.34 -23.63
N ASP A 254 25.59 -7.32 -24.52
CA ASP A 254 26.21 -8.61 -24.20
C ASP A 254 27.65 -8.45 -23.74
N ARG A 255 28.42 -7.61 -24.44
CA ARG A 255 29.81 -7.35 -24.06
C ARG A 255 29.91 -6.64 -22.72
N LEU A 256 29.07 -5.63 -22.45
CA LEU A 256 29.00 -4.94 -21.17
C LEU A 256 28.62 -5.91 -20.02
N SER A 257 27.67 -6.81 -20.27
CA SER A 257 27.22 -7.82 -19.30
C SER A 257 28.32 -8.83 -18.95
N GLN A 258 29.10 -9.29 -19.94
CA GLN A 258 30.28 -10.13 -19.73
C GLN A 258 31.33 -9.41 -18.87
N LEU A 259 31.62 -8.14 -19.17
CA LEU A 259 32.57 -7.34 -18.39
C LEU A 259 32.12 -7.12 -16.94
N LYS A 260 30.80 -6.94 -16.72
CA LYS A 260 30.23 -6.82 -15.37
C LYS A 260 30.41 -8.11 -14.57
N LYS A 261 30.13 -9.28 -15.17
CA LYS A 261 30.34 -10.60 -14.51
C LYS A 261 31.80 -10.81 -14.10
N ILE A 262 32.75 -10.51 -15.00
CA ILE A 262 34.19 -10.61 -14.72
C ILE A 262 34.60 -9.73 -13.52
N LYS A 263 33.98 -8.56 -13.37
CA LYS A 263 34.27 -7.65 -12.25
C LYS A 263 33.67 -8.17 -10.93
N THR A 264 32.49 -8.78 -10.97
CA THR A 264 31.85 -9.40 -9.79
C THR A 264 32.64 -10.62 -9.32
N ASP A 265 33.06 -11.50 -10.22
CA ASP A 265 33.84 -12.70 -9.89
C ASP A 265 35.19 -12.35 -9.25
N ARG A 266 35.85 -11.29 -9.71
CA ARG A 266 37.11 -10.79 -9.10
C ARG A 266 36.91 -10.22 -7.69
N LEU A 267 35.77 -9.57 -7.42
CA LEU A 267 35.45 -9.03 -6.10
C LEU A 267 35.10 -10.14 -5.09
N GLU A 268 34.54 -11.26 -5.54
CA GLU A 268 34.28 -12.43 -4.70
C GLU A 268 35.57 -13.21 -4.37
N THR A 269 36.56 -13.24 -5.27
CA THR A 269 37.87 -13.88 -5.01
C THR A 269 38.81 -13.06 -4.13
N ASP A 270 38.62 -11.75 -4.04
CA ASP A 270 39.44 -10.83 -3.22
C ASP A 270 38.83 -10.53 -1.84
N ALA A 271 37.69 -11.13 -1.47
CA ALA A 271 37.18 -11.04 -0.11
C ALA A 271 38.08 -11.85 0.83
N PRO A 272 38.78 -11.24 1.80
CA PRO A 272 39.63 -11.99 2.71
C PRO A 272 38.74 -12.94 3.52
N GLY A 273 39.06 -14.23 3.44
CA GLY A 273 38.42 -15.24 4.27
C GLY A 273 38.49 -14.79 5.73
N ARG A 274 37.33 -14.53 6.33
CA ARG A 274 37.19 -14.42 7.78
C ARG A 274 37.47 -15.81 8.37
N GLY A 275 38.73 -16.05 8.70
CA GLY A 275 39.11 -16.92 9.81
C GLY A 275 38.80 -16.24 11.14
#